data_AF-A0A3C0M9Z9-F1
#
_entry.id   AF-A0A3C0M9Z9-F1
#
_cell.length_a   1.000
_cell.length_b   1.000
_cell.length_c   1.000
_cell.angle_alpha   90.00
_cell.angle_beta   90.00
_cell.angle_gamma   90.00
#
_symmetry.space_group_name_H-M   'P 1'
#
loop_
_entity.id
_entity.type
_entity.pdbx_description
1 polymer ?
#
loop_
_entity_poly.entity_id
_entity_poly.type
_entity_poly.pdbx_seq_one_letter_code
_entity_poly.pdbx_strand_id
1 'polypeptide(L)' 'KLADMYTKMNAARAYVYAVAQACDRGETTRKDAAGAILYAAETATQLALDAIQLLGGNGYINDYATGRLLRDAKLY' A
#
# COMPACT_ATOMS: atom_id res chain seq x y z
N LYS A 1 1.21 16.35 3.09
CA LYS A 1 1.02 15.14 2.24
C LYS A 1 1.88 13.96 2.71
N LEU A 2 3.19 14.12 2.92
CA LEU A 2 4.06 13.05 3.45
C LEU A 2 3.58 12.44 4.80
N ALA A 3 3.08 13.27 5.72
CA ALA A 3 2.53 12.76 6.98
C ALA A 3 1.30 11.85 6.78
N ASP A 4 0.40 12.20 5.84
CA ASP A 4 -0.75 11.36 5.47
C ASP A 4 -0.30 10.04 4.87
N MET A 5 0.68 10.08 3.97
CA MET A 5 1.28 8.89 3.35
C MET A 5 1.90 7.96 4.39
N TYR A 6 2.65 8.51 5.34
CA TYR A 6 3.27 7.76 6.44
C TYR A 6 2.22 7.08 7.32
N THR A 7 1.17 7.80 7.70
CA THR A 7 0.08 7.27 8.53
C THR A 7 -0.65 6.13 7.83
N LYS A 8 -1.00 6.28 6.54
CA LYS A 8 -1.66 5.24 5.74
C LYS A 8 -0.78 4.00 5.59
N MET A 9 0.50 4.18 5.28
CA MET A 9 1.45 3.06 5.20
C MET A 9 1.51 2.28 6.52
N ASN A 10 1.58 2.98 7.66
CA ASN A 10 1.61 2.32 8.96
C ASN A 10 0.30 1.62 9.30
N ALA A 11 -0.85 2.22 8.96
CA ALA A 11 -2.15 1.57 9.13
C ALA A 11 -2.24 0.27 8.31
N ALA A 12 -1.81 0.30 7.04
CA ALA A 12 -1.80 -0.89 6.19
C ALA A 12 -0.87 -1.98 6.74
N ARG A 13 0.34 -1.60 7.18
CA ARG A 13 1.28 -2.54 7.80
C ARG A 13 0.71 -3.16 9.07
N ALA A 14 0.14 -2.35 9.95
CA ALA A 14 -0.45 -2.82 11.21
C ALA A 14 -1.61 -3.77 10.96
N TYR A 15 -2.47 -3.47 9.98
CA TYR A 15 -3.61 -4.33 9.64
C TYR A 15 -3.15 -5.69 9.11
N VAL A 16 -2.21 -5.71 8.15
CA VAL A 16 -1.64 -6.95 7.61
C VAL A 16 -1.01 -7.80 8.72
N TYR A 17 -0.25 -7.19 9.62
CA TYR A 17 0.38 -7.92 10.73
C TYR A 17 -0.62 -8.42 11.77
N ALA A 18 -1.69 -7.67 12.05
CA ALA A 18 -2.75 -8.15 12.93
C ALA A 18 -3.44 -9.39 12.36
N VAL A 19 -3.73 -9.41 11.05
CA VAL A 19 -4.31 -10.58 10.36
C VAL A 19 -3.32 -11.74 10.29
N ALA A 20 -2.03 -11.47 10.05
CA ALA A 20 -0.99 -12.50 10.07
C ALA A 20 -0.87 -13.15 11.46
N GLN A 21 -0.85 -12.35 12.53
CA GLN A 21 -0.81 -12.85 13.91
C GLN A 21 -2.06 -13.67 14.26
N ALA A 22 -3.24 -13.27 13.80
CA ALA A 22 -4.46 -14.07 13.96
C ALA A 22 -4.36 -15.39 13.16
N CYS A 23 -3.67 -15.40 12.02
CA CYS A 23 -3.48 -16.58 11.19
C CYS A 23 -2.62 -17.61 11.92
N ASP A 24 -1.53 -17.15 12.53
CA ASP A 24 -0.62 -17.99 13.33
C ASP A 24 -1.33 -18.63 14.54
N ARG A 25 -2.37 -17.99 15.07
CA ARG A 25 -3.21 -18.52 16.15
C ARG A 25 -4.39 -19.37 15.66
N GLY A 26 -4.62 -19.48 14.35
CA GLY A 26 -5.78 -20.16 13.78
C GLY A 26 -7.11 -19.41 13.96
N GLU A 27 -7.07 -18.11 14.26
CA GLU A 27 -8.23 -17.25 14.55
C GLU A 27 -8.68 -16.42 13.33
N THR A 28 -8.06 -16.62 12.17
CA THR A 28 -8.31 -15.83 10.95
C THR A 28 -9.46 -16.38 10.13
N THR A 29 -10.33 -15.50 9.65
CA THR A 29 -11.34 -15.82 8.64
C THR A 29 -10.84 -15.51 7.23
N ARG A 30 -11.45 -16.13 6.21
CA ARG A 30 -11.20 -15.77 4.80
C ARG A 30 -11.48 -14.29 4.51
N LYS A 31 -12.40 -13.66 5.26
CA LYS A 31 -12.74 -12.24 5.11
C LYS A 31 -11.61 -11.35 5.60
N ASP A 32 -10.91 -11.73 6.66
CA ASP A 32 -9.80 -10.95 7.22
C ASP A 32 -8.61 -10.92 6.24
N ALA A 33 -8.28 -12.06 5.65
CA ALA A 33 -7.26 -12.14 4.60
C ALA A 33 -7.63 -11.31 3.36
N ALA A 34 -8.89 -11.39 2.92
CA ALA A 34 -9.39 -10.61 1.79
C ALA A 34 -9.39 -9.09 2.09
N GLY A 35 -9.74 -8.69 3.31
CA GLY A 35 -9.69 -7.31 3.76
C GLY A 35 -8.26 -6.77 3.80
N ALA A 36 -7.32 -7.56 4.34
CA ALA A 36 -5.92 -7.17 4.43
C ALA A 36 -5.29 -6.92 3.05
N ILE A 37 -5.51 -7.81 2.08
CA ILE A 37 -4.98 -7.62 0.71
C ILE A 37 -5.64 -6.44 0.00
N LEU A 38 -6.97 -6.29 0.11
CA LEU A 38 -7.71 -5.18 -0.49
C LEU A 38 -7.17 -3.84 0.03
N TYR A 39 -7.10 -3.68 1.35
CA TYR A 39 -6.66 -2.44 1.96
C TYR A 39 -5.21 -2.10 1.63
N ALA A 40 -4.32 -3.11 1.65
CA ALA A 40 -2.91 -2.92 1.30
C ALA A 40 -2.74 -2.53 -0.18
N ALA A 41 -3.46 -3.15 -1.11
CA ALA A 41 -3.37 -2.88 -2.55
C ALA A 41 -3.89 -1.48 -2.90
N GLU A 42 -5.05 -1.08 -2.37
CA GLU A 42 -5.60 0.26 -2.57
C GLU A 42 -4.68 1.34 -1.97
N THR A 43 -4.15 1.09 -0.77
CA THR A 43 -3.20 2.00 -0.13
C THR A 43 -1.93 2.14 -0.95
N ALA A 44 -1.36 1.03 -1.44
CA ALA A 44 -0.15 1.06 -2.28
C ALA A 44 -0.36 1.89 -3.56
N THR A 45 -1.50 1.72 -4.23
CA THR A 45 -1.86 2.53 -5.41
C THR A 45 -1.95 4.01 -5.06
N GLN A 46 -2.62 4.36 -3.96
CA GLN A 46 -2.74 5.75 -3.53
C GLN A 46 -1.39 6.38 -3.20
N LEU A 47 -0.54 5.67 -2.46
CA LEU A 47 0.79 6.16 -2.08
C LEU A 47 1.71 6.34 -3.31
N ALA A 48 1.62 5.45 -4.30
CA ALA A 48 2.36 5.60 -5.55
C ALA A 48 1.92 6.83 -6.35
N LEU A 49 0.61 7.08 -6.45
CA LEU A 49 0.07 8.29 -7.08
C LEU A 49 0.49 9.57 -6.35
N ASP A 50 0.41 9.56 -5.01
CA ASP A 50 0.84 10.69 -4.18
C ASP A 50 2.34 10.97 -4.36
N ALA A 51 3.16 9.93 -4.50
CA ALA A 51 4.59 10.07 -4.77
C ALA A 51 4.88 10.68 -6.15
N ILE A 52 4.16 10.26 -7.20
CA ILE A 52 4.25 10.89 -8.52
C ILE A 52 3.90 12.38 -8.42
N GLN A 53 2.79 12.71 -7.75
CA GLN A 53 2.33 14.09 -7.61
C GLN A 53 3.33 14.97 -6.84
N LEU A 54 3.98 14.43 -5.80
CA LEU A 54 5.01 15.14 -5.03
C LEU A 54 6.27 15.46 -5.84
N LEU A 55 6.62 14.59 -6.80
CA LEU A 55 7.76 14.81 -7.70
C LEU A 55 7.41 15.72 -8.90
N GLY A 56 6.13 16.05 -9.11
CA GLY A 56 5.69 16.83 -10.27
C GLY A 56 6.05 16.13 -11.58
N GLY A 57 6.58 16.89 -12.55
CA GLY A 57 7.00 16.33 -13.85
C GLY A 57 8.02 15.18 -13.73
N ASN A 58 8.89 15.22 -12.71
CA ASN A 58 9.87 14.17 -12.46
C ASN A 58 9.22 12.84 -12.02
N GLY A 59 7.99 12.87 -11.52
CA GLY A 59 7.27 11.66 -11.13
C GLY A 59 6.83 10.79 -12.31
N TYR A 60 6.78 11.37 -13.52
CA TYR A 60 6.33 10.73 -14.76
C TYR A 60 7.47 10.22 -15.64
N ILE A 61 8.72 10.62 -15.36
CA ILE A 61 9.91 10.16 -16.09
C ILE A 61 10.53 8.93 -15.41
N ASN A 62 11.36 8.19 -16.14
CA ASN A 62 11.91 6.92 -15.65
C ASN A 62 13.14 7.07 -14.73
N ASP A 63 13.59 8.30 -14.46
CA ASP A 63 14.71 8.57 -13.54
C ASP A 63 14.34 8.31 -12.07
N TYR A 64 13.04 8.32 -11.76
CA TYR A 64 12.50 8.03 -10.43
C TYR A 64 11.66 6.75 -10.45
N ALA A 65 11.71 6.00 -9.35
CA ALA A 65 11.01 4.72 -9.25
C ALA A 65 9.47 4.84 -9.22
N THR A 66 8.91 6.04 -9.06
CA THR A 66 7.48 6.27 -8.83
C THR A 66 6.59 5.71 -9.94
N GLY A 67 6.99 5.87 -11.20
CA GLY A 67 6.24 5.29 -12.33
C GLY A 67 6.23 3.76 -12.33
N ARG A 68 7.35 3.13 -11.93
CA ARG A 68 7.43 1.67 -11.77
C ARG A 68 6.54 1.21 -10.60
N LEU A 69 6.66 1.86 -9.45
CA LEU A 69 5.88 1.53 -8.26
C LEU A 69 4.38 1.63 -8.48
N LEU A 70 3.90 2.61 -9.27
CA LEU A 70 2.48 2.70 -9.62
C LEU A 70 2.02 1.51 -10.46
N ARG A 71 2.82 1.09 -11.45
CA ARG A 71 2.48 -0.06 -12.29
C ARG A 71 2.44 -1.35 -11.48
N ASP A 72 3.44 -1.54 -10.60
CA ASP A 72 3.49 -2.70 -9.72
C ASP A 72 2.29 -2.73 -8.76
N ALA A 73 1.90 -1.58 -8.21
CA ALA A 73 0.75 -1.46 -7.31
C ALA A 73 -0.60 -1.77 -7.99
N LYS A 74 -0.71 -1.65 -9.32
CA LYS A 74 -1.93 -1.96 -10.08
C LYS A 74 -2.15 -3.45 -10.36
N LEU A 75 -1.16 -4.29 -10.06
CA LEU A 75 -1.25 -5.74 -10.30
C LEU A 75 -1.89 -6.52 -9.15
N TYR A 76 -2.08 -5.88 -8.00
CA TYR A 76 -2.69 -6.42 -6.78
C TYR A 76 -4.12 -5.90 -6.61
#